data_AF-A0A7C5I9G9-F1
#
_entry.id   AF-A0A7C5I9G9-F1
#
_cell.length_a   1.000
_cell.length_b   1.000
_cell.length_c   1.000
_cell.angle_alpha   90.00
_cell.angle_beta   90.00
_cell.angle_gamma   90.00
#
_symmetry.space_group_name_H-M   'P 1'
#
loop_
_entity.id
_entity.type
_entity.pdbx_description
1 polymer ?
#
loop_
_entity_poly.entity_id
_entity_poly.type
_entity_poly.pdbx_seq_one_letter_code
_entity_poly.pdbx_strand_id
1 'polypeptide(L)'
;MVSERRLCCAVVGATGVIGREVVSILEERGFPVGRLRLIASGRSAGSTMSFKGELVMVENLATVDFRGVDVVFSAPGASVSREFAPKAVAAGALVIDKSSAFRMDPDVPLIVPEVNPEAAFRHKGIISSPNCTTIPLVMVLWPLHRAFGVKRVVVSTYQAVSGAGKKAVDELLSQIVARFNERPIEVRALPHQIAFNCLPQIDVFREDGYTLEEVKLLEESRKI
;
A
#
# COMPACT_ATOMS: atom_id res chain seq x y z
N MET A 1 10.85 -20.27 -14.76
CA MET A 1 9.81 -20.24 -15.81
C MET A 1 8.59 -19.55 -15.22
N VAL A 2 8.23 -18.37 -15.73
CA VAL A 2 6.97 -17.72 -15.32
C VAL A 2 5.85 -18.57 -15.91
N SER A 3 4.98 -19.09 -15.04
CA SER A 3 3.86 -19.95 -15.40
C SER A 3 3.06 -19.42 -16.59
N GLU A 4 2.80 -20.26 -17.61
CA GLU A 4 1.92 -19.95 -18.75
C GLU A 4 0.46 -19.67 -18.34
N ARG A 5 0.10 -20.01 -17.09
CA ARG A 5 -1.23 -19.73 -16.53
C ARG A 5 -1.47 -18.22 -16.45
N ARG A 6 -2.39 -17.75 -17.27
CA ARG A 6 -2.97 -16.42 -17.17
C ARG A 6 -3.86 -16.35 -15.92
N LEU A 7 -3.67 -15.31 -15.10
CA LEU A 7 -4.38 -15.11 -13.84
C LEU A 7 -5.51 -14.08 -13.99
N CYS A 8 -6.64 -14.33 -13.33
CA CYS A 8 -7.65 -13.33 -13.04
C CYS A 8 -7.19 -12.53 -11.82
N CYS A 9 -6.80 -11.27 -12.04
CA CYS A 9 -6.31 -10.39 -11.00
C CYS A 9 -7.35 -9.32 -10.66
N ALA A 10 -7.47 -8.96 -9.39
CA ALA A 10 -8.28 -7.83 -8.96
C ALA A 10 -7.45 -6.80 -8.20
N VAL A 11 -7.74 -5.51 -8.39
CA VAL A 11 -7.12 -4.41 -7.64
C VAL A 11 -8.21 -3.70 -6.83
N VAL A 12 -8.18 -3.88 -5.51
CA VAL A 12 -9.12 -3.21 -4.59
C VAL A 12 -8.51 -1.89 -4.12
N GLY A 13 -9.23 -0.80 -4.30
CA GLY A 13 -8.69 0.56 -4.16
C GLY A 13 -8.06 1.08 -5.45
N ALA A 14 -8.46 0.55 -6.62
CA ALA A 14 -7.85 0.82 -7.93
C ALA A 14 -7.70 2.30 -8.27
N THR A 15 -8.64 3.16 -7.86
CA THR A 15 -8.61 4.59 -8.20
C THR A 15 -7.74 5.46 -7.29
N GLY A 16 -7.23 4.89 -6.18
CA GLY A 16 -6.28 5.54 -5.28
C GLY A 16 -4.85 5.58 -5.85
N VAL A 17 -3.95 6.29 -5.16
CA VAL A 17 -2.54 6.44 -5.60
C VAL A 17 -1.85 5.07 -5.74
N ILE A 18 -1.95 4.22 -4.71
CA ILE A 18 -1.34 2.88 -4.72
C ILE A 18 -2.01 1.96 -5.74
N GLY A 19 -3.35 1.99 -5.84
CA GLY A 19 -4.07 1.13 -6.80
C GLY A 19 -3.68 1.42 -8.24
N ARG A 20 -3.53 2.69 -8.62
CA ARG A 20 -3.04 3.10 -9.95
C ARG A 20 -1.63 2.60 -10.20
N GLU A 21 -0.75 2.74 -9.21
CA GLU A 21 0.63 2.27 -9.30
C GLU A 21 0.71 0.76 -9.49
N VAL A 22 -0.11 -0.01 -8.76
CA VAL A 22 -0.21 -1.47 -8.93
C VAL A 22 -0.60 -1.81 -10.37
N VAL A 23 -1.59 -1.12 -10.95
CA VAL A 23 -2.00 -1.36 -12.35
C VAL A 23 -0.86 -1.06 -13.33
N SER A 24 -0.14 0.05 -13.14
CA SER A 24 1.05 0.41 -13.95
C SER A 24 2.13 -0.66 -13.87
N ILE A 25 2.50 -1.08 -12.66
CA ILE A 25 3.55 -2.09 -12.44
C ILE A 25 3.15 -3.44 -13.03
N LEU A 26 1.88 -3.85 -12.95
CA LEU A 26 1.40 -5.09 -13.57
C LEU A 26 1.59 -5.06 -15.09
N GLU A 27 1.39 -3.91 -15.72
CA GLU A 27 1.59 -3.69 -17.15
C GLU A 27 3.08 -3.65 -17.51
N GLU A 28 3.84 -2.77 -16.86
CA GLU A 28 5.29 -2.56 -17.08
C GLU A 28 6.10 -3.85 -16.91
N ARG A 29 5.76 -4.65 -15.90
CA ARG A 29 6.46 -5.93 -15.64
C ARG A 29 5.95 -7.08 -16.49
N GLY A 30 4.98 -6.85 -17.37
CA GLY A 30 4.37 -7.90 -18.18
C GLY A 30 3.77 -9.02 -17.33
N PHE A 31 3.21 -8.70 -16.16
CA PHE A 31 2.65 -9.71 -15.25
C PHE A 31 1.59 -10.55 -16.00
N PRO A 32 1.49 -11.87 -15.74
CA PRO A 32 0.64 -12.79 -16.52
C PRO A 32 -0.86 -12.63 -16.22
N VAL A 33 -1.38 -11.41 -16.26
CA VAL A 33 -2.80 -11.08 -16.17
C VAL A 33 -3.50 -11.57 -17.44
N GLY A 34 -4.51 -12.43 -17.27
CA GLY A 34 -5.48 -12.80 -18.31
C GLY A 34 -6.72 -11.92 -18.29
N ARG A 35 -7.21 -11.61 -17.09
CA ARG A 35 -8.33 -10.70 -16.85
C ARG A 35 -8.01 -9.80 -15.66
N LEU A 36 -8.21 -8.49 -15.82
CA LEU A 36 -8.06 -7.52 -14.74
C LEU A 36 -9.44 -7.02 -14.29
N ARG A 37 -9.64 -6.98 -12.98
CA ARG A 37 -10.83 -6.39 -12.34
C ARG A 37 -10.39 -5.22 -11.48
N LEU A 38 -10.94 -4.04 -11.76
CA LEU A 38 -10.64 -2.83 -11.00
C LEU A 38 -11.79 -2.57 -10.05
N ILE A 39 -11.52 -2.48 -8.75
CA ILE A 39 -12.56 -2.39 -7.73
C ILE A 39 -12.28 -1.16 -6.87
N ALA A 40 -13.29 -0.32 -6.66
CA ALA A 40 -13.18 0.85 -5.80
C ALA A 40 -14.51 1.13 -5.08
N SER A 41 -14.53 2.19 -4.26
CA SER A 41 -15.77 2.64 -3.62
C SER A 41 -16.85 3.01 -4.65
N GLY A 42 -18.12 3.00 -4.25
CA GLY A 42 -19.23 3.40 -5.13
C GLY A 42 -19.08 4.79 -5.76
N ARG A 43 -18.32 5.69 -5.13
CA ARG A 43 -18.00 7.03 -5.67
C ARG A 43 -17.17 6.99 -6.96
N SER A 44 -16.44 5.90 -7.18
CA SER A 44 -15.57 5.69 -8.35
C SER A 44 -16.10 4.62 -9.30
N ALA A 45 -17.16 3.91 -8.94
CA ALA A 45 -17.74 2.87 -9.78
C ALA A 45 -18.27 3.47 -11.08
N GLY A 46 -18.08 2.75 -12.19
CA GLY A 46 -18.45 3.20 -13.54
C GLY A 46 -17.41 4.09 -14.24
N SER A 47 -16.39 4.58 -13.53
CA SER A 47 -15.21 5.17 -14.19
C SER A 47 -14.38 4.09 -14.90
N THR A 48 -13.45 4.51 -15.76
CA THR A 48 -12.54 3.60 -16.48
C THR A 48 -11.07 3.91 -16.19
N MET A 49 -10.21 2.90 -16.32
CA MET A 49 -8.77 3.04 -16.32
C MET A 49 -8.18 2.23 -17.48
N SER A 50 -7.08 2.70 -18.06
CA SER A 50 -6.36 1.97 -19.11
C SER A 50 -5.53 0.85 -18.51
N PHE A 51 -5.50 -0.31 -19.18
CA PHE A 51 -4.56 -1.40 -18.93
C PHE A 51 -4.27 -2.10 -20.25
N LYS A 52 -3.01 -2.13 -20.69
CA LYS A 52 -2.59 -2.74 -21.97
C LYS A 52 -3.34 -2.15 -23.19
N GLY A 53 -3.59 -0.85 -23.15
CA GLY A 53 -4.31 -0.12 -24.20
C GLY A 53 -5.83 -0.27 -24.18
N GLU A 54 -6.39 -1.12 -23.31
CA GLU A 54 -7.82 -1.35 -23.18
C GLU A 54 -8.42 -0.59 -21.99
N LEU A 55 -9.65 -0.10 -22.13
CA LEU A 55 -10.38 0.55 -21.05
C LEU A 55 -11.09 -0.49 -20.17
N VAL A 56 -10.68 -0.56 -18.91
CA VAL A 56 -11.28 -1.44 -17.90
C VAL A 56 -12.20 -0.62 -16.99
N MET A 57 -13.46 -1.04 -16.89
CA MET A 57 -14.44 -0.39 -16.01
C MET A 57 -14.17 -0.71 -14.54
N VAL A 58 -14.34 0.29 -13.68
CA VAL A 58 -14.22 0.16 -12.23
C VAL A 58 -15.53 -0.35 -11.63
N GLU A 59 -15.46 -1.50 -10.99
CA GLU A 59 -16.54 -2.17 -10.26
C GLU A 59 -16.75 -1.57 -8.86
N ASN A 60 -17.98 -1.67 -8.34
CA ASN A 60 -18.32 -1.23 -7.00
C ASN A 60 -17.96 -2.29 -5.95
N LEU A 61 -17.09 -1.94 -5.01
CA LEU A 61 -16.64 -2.81 -3.92
C LEU A 61 -17.80 -3.38 -3.09
N ALA A 62 -18.88 -2.61 -2.88
CA ALA A 62 -20.00 -3.04 -2.04
C ALA A 62 -20.77 -4.25 -2.61
N THR A 63 -20.74 -4.42 -3.93
CA THR A 63 -21.48 -5.47 -4.64
C THR A 63 -20.56 -6.47 -5.33
N VAL A 64 -19.26 -6.43 -5.03
CA VAL A 64 -18.28 -7.24 -5.74
C VAL A 64 -18.34 -8.70 -5.30
N ASP A 65 -18.28 -9.59 -6.26
CA ASP A 65 -18.11 -11.03 -6.06
C ASP A 65 -16.69 -11.42 -6.45
N PHE A 66 -15.95 -12.05 -5.52
CA PHE A 66 -14.56 -12.47 -5.74
C PHE A 66 -14.41 -13.86 -6.37
N ARG A 67 -15.50 -14.58 -6.66
CA ARG A 67 -15.42 -15.90 -7.31
C ARG A 67 -14.67 -15.82 -8.64
N GLY A 68 -13.75 -16.77 -8.84
CA GLY A 68 -12.91 -16.84 -10.03
C GLY A 68 -11.80 -15.80 -10.11
N VAL A 69 -11.52 -15.05 -9.03
CA VAL A 69 -10.31 -14.22 -8.90
C VAL A 69 -9.19 -15.07 -8.30
N ASP A 70 -8.05 -15.13 -8.98
CA ASP A 70 -6.88 -15.86 -8.48
C ASP A 70 -6.09 -15.02 -7.45
N VAL A 71 -5.88 -13.73 -7.75
CA VAL A 71 -5.07 -12.82 -6.92
C VAL A 71 -5.76 -11.47 -6.74
N VAL A 72 -5.80 -10.98 -5.50
CA VAL A 72 -6.28 -9.64 -5.14
C VAL A 72 -5.10 -8.81 -4.64
N PHE A 73 -4.81 -7.71 -5.32
CA PHE A 73 -3.95 -6.65 -4.80
C PHE A 73 -4.83 -5.64 -4.06
N SER A 74 -4.67 -5.56 -2.74
CA SER A 74 -5.54 -4.78 -1.86
C SER A 74 -4.81 -3.56 -1.31
N ALA A 75 -5.30 -2.36 -1.64
CA ALA A 75 -4.84 -1.09 -1.09
C ALA A 75 -5.97 -0.08 -0.72
N PRO A 76 -7.15 -0.49 -0.22
CA PRO A 76 -8.23 0.44 0.13
C PRO A 76 -8.09 1.11 1.52
N GLY A 77 -7.13 0.66 2.33
CA GLY A 77 -6.96 1.07 3.74
C GLY A 77 -7.42 -0.01 4.72
N ALA A 78 -6.97 0.08 5.98
CA ALA A 78 -7.02 -1.03 6.92
C ALA A 78 -8.44 -1.49 7.29
N SER A 79 -9.39 -0.56 7.48
CA SER A 79 -10.78 -0.91 7.79
C SER A 79 -11.43 -1.72 6.67
N VAL A 80 -11.26 -1.28 5.42
CA VAL A 80 -11.80 -1.94 4.24
C VAL A 80 -11.11 -3.29 4.00
N SER A 81 -9.80 -3.37 4.18
CA SER A 81 -9.06 -4.63 4.07
C SER A 81 -9.56 -5.68 5.08
N ARG A 82 -9.83 -5.28 6.33
CA ARG A 82 -10.41 -6.19 7.34
C ARG A 82 -11.76 -6.76 6.94
N GLU A 83 -12.57 -5.99 6.23
CA GLU A 83 -13.88 -6.44 5.79
C GLU A 83 -13.82 -7.32 4.54
N PHE A 84 -13.03 -6.93 3.53
CA PHE A 84 -13.11 -7.54 2.20
C PHE A 84 -12.02 -8.58 1.93
N ALA A 85 -10.85 -8.52 2.57
CA ALA A 85 -9.81 -9.53 2.37
C ALA A 85 -10.30 -10.95 2.78
N PRO A 86 -10.95 -11.15 3.93
CA PRO A 86 -11.49 -12.48 4.28
C PRO A 86 -12.55 -12.99 3.30
N LYS A 87 -13.39 -12.09 2.74
CA LYS A 87 -14.40 -12.44 1.72
C LYS A 87 -13.72 -12.93 0.43
N ALA A 88 -12.65 -12.28 0.01
CA ALA A 88 -11.87 -12.69 -1.16
C ALA A 88 -11.17 -14.04 -0.93
N VAL A 89 -10.58 -14.25 0.24
CA VAL A 89 -9.98 -15.54 0.62
C VAL A 89 -11.01 -16.67 0.64
N ALA A 90 -12.19 -16.41 1.22
CA ALA A 90 -13.29 -17.39 1.23
C ALA A 90 -13.79 -17.75 -0.18
N ALA A 91 -13.63 -16.85 -1.15
CA ALA A 91 -13.92 -17.10 -2.56
C ALA A 91 -12.78 -17.80 -3.32
N GLY A 92 -11.65 -18.10 -2.65
CA GLY A 92 -10.51 -18.84 -3.20
C GLY A 92 -9.34 -17.97 -3.67
N ALA A 93 -9.40 -16.65 -3.51
CA ALA A 93 -8.34 -15.75 -3.97
C ALA A 93 -7.17 -15.66 -2.97
N LEU A 94 -5.95 -15.49 -3.48
CA LEU A 94 -4.82 -15.01 -2.70
C LEU A 94 -4.88 -13.49 -2.58
N VAL A 95 -4.89 -12.96 -1.36
CA VAL A 95 -4.87 -11.51 -1.11
C VAL A 95 -3.47 -11.04 -0.77
N ILE A 96 -2.95 -10.07 -1.51
CA ILE A 96 -1.74 -9.30 -1.19
C ILE A 96 -2.20 -7.94 -0.68
N ASP A 97 -2.14 -7.73 0.63
CA ASP A 97 -2.66 -6.54 1.29
C ASP A 97 -1.56 -5.55 1.66
N LYS A 98 -1.63 -4.34 1.12
CA LYS A 98 -0.69 -3.24 1.41
C LYS A 98 -1.07 -2.42 2.64
N SER A 99 -2.29 -2.60 3.15
CA SER A 99 -2.75 -1.86 4.33
C SER A 99 -2.04 -2.32 5.60
N SER A 100 -2.28 -1.63 6.72
CA SER A 100 -1.78 -2.05 8.04
C SER A 100 -2.66 -3.12 8.71
N ALA A 101 -3.76 -3.56 8.07
CA ALA A 101 -4.81 -4.39 8.70
C ALA A 101 -4.28 -5.66 9.35
N PHE A 102 -3.38 -6.37 8.66
CA PHE A 102 -2.94 -7.72 9.02
C PHE A 102 -1.43 -7.84 9.25
N ARG A 103 -0.68 -6.73 9.18
CA ARG A 103 0.79 -6.77 9.22
C ARG A 103 1.34 -7.41 10.48
N MET A 104 0.68 -7.21 11.61
CA MET A 104 1.10 -7.77 12.91
C MET A 104 0.31 -9.01 13.34
N ASP A 105 -0.60 -9.51 12.49
CA ASP A 105 -1.30 -10.76 12.75
C ASP A 105 -0.30 -11.94 12.71
N PRO A 106 -0.19 -12.79 13.74
CA PRO A 106 0.77 -13.89 13.78
C PRO A 106 0.56 -14.94 12.67
N ASP A 107 -0.65 -15.06 12.14
CA ASP A 107 -1.01 -16.02 11.09
C ASP A 107 -0.82 -15.46 9.66
N VAL A 108 -0.53 -14.17 9.53
CA VAL A 108 -0.33 -13.51 8.23
C VAL A 108 1.15 -13.17 8.02
N PRO A 109 1.80 -13.71 6.99
CA PRO A 109 3.19 -13.37 6.71
C PRO A 109 3.33 -11.92 6.23
N LEU A 110 4.37 -11.24 6.73
CA LEU A 110 4.76 -9.89 6.35
C LEU A 110 6.04 -9.96 5.51
N ILE A 111 5.93 -9.65 4.21
CA ILE A 111 6.94 -10.08 3.23
C ILE A 111 7.65 -8.91 2.56
N VAL A 112 8.99 -8.99 2.56
CA VAL A 112 9.86 -8.32 1.59
C VAL A 112 10.59 -9.41 0.81
N PRO A 113 10.33 -9.60 -0.49
CA PRO A 113 10.86 -10.72 -1.26
C PRO A 113 12.39 -10.88 -1.21
N GLU A 114 13.12 -9.78 -1.07
CA GLU A 114 14.59 -9.76 -0.96
C GLU A 114 15.12 -10.16 0.43
N VAL A 115 14.25 -10.21 1.44
CA VAL A 115 14.62 -10.45 2.84
C VAL A 115 14.13 -11.81 3.33
N ASN A 116 12.83 -12.10 3.19
CA ASN A 116 12.19 -13.29 3.77
C ASN A 116 11.16 -13.96 2.82
N PRO A 117 11.52 -14.26 1.57
CA PRO A 117 10.58 -14.77 0.55
C PRO A 117 9.89 -16.07 0.94
N GLU A 118 10.56 -16.95 1.68
CA GLU A 118 10.05 -18.25 2.11
C GLU A 118 8.83 -18.16 3.01
N ALA A 119 8.67 -17.05 3.76
CA ALA A 119 7.51 -16.85 4.60
C ALA A 119 6.21 -16.70 3.79
N ALA A 120 6.30 -16.32 2.51
CA ALA A 120 5.13 -16.19 1.64
C ALA A 120 4.38 -17.52 1.48
N PHE A 121 5.09 -18.67 1.47
CA PHE A 121 4.48 -20.00 1.27
C PHE A 121 3.73 -20.54 2.50
N ARG A 122 3.83 -19.85 3.65
CA ARG A 122 3.11 -20.20 4.88
C ARG A 122 1.78 -19.45 5.03
N HIS A 123 1.39 -18.67 4.01
CA HIS A 123 0.16 -17.89 4.03
C HIS A 123 -1.10 -18.76 4.16
N LYS A 124 -2.12 -18.23 4.86
CA LYS A 124 -3.47 -18.80 4.94
C LYS A 124 -4.46 -18.04 4.06
N GLY A 125 -4.00 -17.65 2.87
CA GLY A 125 -4.78 -16.86 1.89
C GLY A 125 -4.50 -15.35 1.89
N ILE A 126 -3.88 -14.79 2.94
CA ILE A 126 -3.47 -13.38 2.99
C ILE A 126 -1.94 -13.29 3.14
N ILE A 127 -1.32 -12.40 2.37
CA ILE A 127 0.07 -11.96 2.51
C ILE A 127 0.04 -10.45 2.72
N SER A 128 0.75 -9.95 3.73
CA SER A 128 0.88 -8.51 3.96
C SER A 128 2.13 -7.94 3.32
N SER A 129 1.99 -6.77 2.69
CA SER A 129 3.10 -5.91 2.29
C SER A 129 3.38 -4.88 3.39
N PRO A 130 4.65 -4.70 3.80
CA PRO A 130 5.02 -3.80 4.89
C PRO A 130 4.76 -2.33 4.60
N ASN A 131 4.99 -1.50 5.61
CA ASN A 131 5.06 -0.05 5.51
C ASN A 131 6.09 0.35 4.43
N CYS A 132 5.77 1.41 3.69
CA CYS A 132 6.64 1.94 2.64
C CYS A 132 8.03 2.35 3.13
N THR A 133 8.18 2.74 4.40
CA THR A 133 9.47 3.06 5.01
C THR A 133 10.20 1.85 5.56
N THR A 134 9.47 0.83 6.02
CA THR A 134 10.05 -0.44 6.47
C THR A 134 10.72 -1.19 5.31
N ILE A 135 10.07 -1.28 4.13
CA ILE A 135 10.59 -2.02 2.98
C ILE A 135 12.04 -1.64 2.62
N PRO A 136 12.37 -0.38 2.28
CA PRO A 136 13.74 -0.01 1.94
C PRO A 136 14.69 -0.14 3.13
N LEU A 137 14.22 0.10 4.35
CA LEU A 137 15.04 -0.05 5.56
C LEU A 137 15.52 -1.50 5.71
N VAL A 138 14.61 -2.48 5.67
CA VAL A 138 14.99 -3.89 5.84
C VAL A 138 15.80 -4.42 4.66
N MET A 139 15.57 -3.92 3.44
CA MET A 139 16.42 -4.27 2.28
C MET A 139 17.89 -3.85 2.48
N VAL A 140 18.13 -2.71 3.12
CA VAL A 140 19.48 -2.25 3.45
C VAL A 140 20.04 -2.98 4.67
N LEU A 141 19.21 -3.14 5.71
CA LEU A 141 19.65 -3.73 6.98
C LEU A 141 19.88 -5.23 6.90
N TRP A 142 19.11 -5.96 6.11
CA TRP A 142 19.18 -7.42 6.06
C TRP A 142 20.57 -7.97 5.70
N PRO A 143 21.23 -7.54 4.61
CA PRO A 143 22.58 -8.01 4.31
C PRO A 143 23.59 -7.61 5.40
N LEU A 144 23.45 -6.41 5.99
CA LEU A 144 24.31 -5.96 7.09
C LEU A 144 24.09 -6.77 8.37
N HIS A 145 22.85 -7.11 8.68
CA HIS A 145 22.48 -7.91 9.84
C HIS A 145 22.98 -9.34 9.68
N ARG A 146 22.86 -9.93 8.48
CA ARG A 146 23.41 -11.26 8.17
C ARG A 146 24.92 -11.34 8.28
N ALA A 147 25.64 -10.26 7.93
CA ALA A 147 27.09 -10.22 7.98
C ALA A 147 27.65 -9.85 9.38
N PHE A 148 26.99 -8.95 10.10
CA PHE A 148 27.57 -8.30 11.29
C PHE A 148 26.69 -8.34 12.54
N GLY A 149 25.45 -8.82 12.45
CA GLY A 149 24.52 -8.88 13.58
C GLY A 149 24.14 -7.49 14.10
N VAL A 150 23.44 -6.69 13.28
CA VAL A 150 22.96 -5.34 13.64
C VAL A 150 22.17 -5.39 14.96
N LYS A 151 22.62 -4.60 15.94
CA LYS A 151 22.02 -4.54 17.30
C LYS A 151 21.12 -3.33 17.54
N ARG A 152 21.41 -2.20 16.87
CA ARG A 152 20.67 -0.94 17.04
C ARG A 152 20.71 -0.16 15.73
N VAL A 153 19.60 0.47 15.41
CA VAL A 153 19.45 1.39 14.29
C VAL A 153 18.86 2.69 14.82
N VAL A 154 19.37 3.82 14.32
CA VAL A 154 18.79 5.14 14.51
C VAL A 154 18.55 5.69 13.11
N VAL A 155 17.31 6.08 12.83
CA VAL A 155 16.89 6.52 11.49
C VAL A 155 15.94 7.71 11.62
N SER A 156 16.17 8.71 10.79
CA SER A 156 15.28 9.86 10.61
C SER A 156 14.71 9.80 9.20
N THR A 157 13.38 9.78 9.07
CA THR A 157 12.73 9.64 7.76
C THR A 157 12.39 11.00 7.16
N TYR A 158 12.58 11.12 5.84
CA TYR A 158 12.17 12.27 5.04
C TYR A 158 11.07 11.80 4.09
N GLN A 159 9.84 11.71 4.60
CA GLN A 159 8.72 11.13 3.86
C GLN A 159 7.99 12.18 3.02
N ALA A 160 7.61 11.81 1.80
CA ALA A 160 6.85 12.67 0.91
C ALA A 160 5.34 12.65 1.21
N VAL A 161 4.64 13.73 0.84
CA VAL A 161 3.17 13.87 1.02
C VAL A 161 2.34 12.82 0.29
N SER A 162 2.91 12.12 -0.69
CA SER A 162 2.25 11.01 -1.40
C SER A 162 1.84 9.88 -0.46
N GLY A 163 2.54 9.69 0.66
CA GLY A 163 2.17 8.73 1.71
C GLY A 163 0.82 9.04 2.37
N ALA A 164 0.43 10.32 2.43
CA ALA A 164 -0.88 10.76 2.93
C ALA A 164 -1.98 10.76 1.83
N GLY A 165 -1.64 10.28 0.63
CA GLY A 165 -2.57 10.08 -0.48
C GLY A 165 -2.82 11.34 -1.32
N LYS A 166 -3.71 11.20 -2.30
CA LYS A 166 -3.91 12.20 -3.37
C LYS A 166 -4.24 13.61 -2.84
N LYS A 167 -5.10 13.71 -1.83
CA LYS A 167 -5.49 15.01 -1.26
C LYS A 167 -4.31 15.79 -0.68
N ALA A 168 -3.34 15.10 -0.07
CA ALA A 168 -2.14 15.73 0.47
C ALA A 168 -1.18 16.20 -0.64
N VAL A 169 -1.10 15.44 -1.75
CA VAL A 169 -0.37 15.87 -2.95
C VAL A 169 -1.00 17.12 -3.55
N ASP A 170 -2.32 17.10 -3.76
CA ASP A 170 -3.09 18.24 -4.28
C ASP A 170 -2.94 19.47 -3.35
N GLU A 171 -2.95 19.26 -2.03
CA GLU A 171 -2.72 20.31 -1.04
C GLU A 171 -1.33 20.93 -1.16
N LEU A 172 -0.25 20.14 -1.17
CA LEU A 172 1.11 20.65 -1.32
C LEU A 172 1.22 21.54 -2.57
N LEU A 173 0.70 21.09 -3.71
CA LEU A 173 0.71 21.86 -4.96
C LEU A 173 -0.07 23.16 -4.83
N SER A 174 -1.26 23.12 -4.22
CA SER A 174 -2.08 24.31 -3.99
C SER A 174 -1.40 25.34 -3.08
N GLN A 175 -0.72 24.88 -2.03
CA GLN A 175 0.00 25.74 -1.09
C GLN A 175 1.23 26.38 -1.76
N ILE A 176 1.94 25.65 -2.62
CA ILE A 176 3.05 26.21 -3.42
C ILE A 176 2.53 27.33 -4.33
N VAL A 177 1.45 27.07 -5.09
CA VAL A 177 0.86 28.08 -5.99
C VAL A 177 0.38 29.30 -5.20
N ALA A 178 -0.31 29.09 -4.07
CA ALA A 178 -0.78 30.18 -3.22
C ALA A 178 0.38 31.04 -2.71
N ARG A 179 1.47 30.41 -2.26
CA ARG A 179 2.67 31.09 -1.77
C ARG A 179 3.30 32.01 -2.82
N PHE A 180 3.43 31.54 -4.06
CA PHE A 180 4.02 32.34 -5.15
C PHE A 180 3.09 33.42 -5.70
N ASN A 181 1.79 33.35 -5.43
CA ASN A 181 0.81 34.36 -5.82
C ASN A 181 0.41 35.27 -4.64
N GLU A 182 1.15 35.22 -3.52
CA GLU A 182 0.86 35.99 -2.30
C GLU A 182 -0.58 35.82 -1.79
N ARG A 183 -1.17 34.65 -2.01
CA ARG A 183 -2.51 34.29 -1.54
C ARG A 183 -2.43 33.59 -0.18
N PRO A 184 -3.51 33.65 0.62
CA PRO A 184 -3.60 32.86 1.84
C PRO A 184 -3.36 31.37 1.58
N ILE A 185 -2.56 30.74 2.44
CA ILE A 185 -2.31 29.31 2.41
C ILE A 185 -3.42 28.62 3.18
N GLU A 186 -4.08 27.65 2.54
CA GLU A 186 -5.09 26.82 3.19
C GLU A 186 -4.53 25.45 3.55
N VAL A 187 -4.90 24.97 4.74
CA VAL A 187 -4.54 23.66 5.28
C VAL A 187 -5.84 22.87 5.45
N ARG A 188 -5.98 21.76 4.73
CA ARG A 188 -7.23 20.98 4.67
C ARG A 188 -7.02 19.48 4.92
N ALA A 189 -5.99 18.89 4.33
CA ALA A 189 -5.69 17.47 4.30
C ALA A 189 -4.56 17.09 5.25
N LEU A 190 -3.61 18.00 5.50
CA LEU A 190 -2.51 17.81 6.44
C LEU A 190 -2.78 18.58 7.74
N PRO A 191 -2.12 18.23 8.87
CA PRO A 191 -2.37 18.92 10.14
C PRO A 191 -1.85 20.37 10.15
N HIS A 192 -0.84 20.67 9.33
CA HIS A 192 -0.20 21.97 9.21
C HIS A 192 0.22 22.22 7.76
N GLN A 193 0.58 23.47 7.44
CA GLN A 193 1.19 23.83 6.16
C GLN A 193 2.42 22.95 5.90
N ILE A 194 2.49 22.38 4.69
CA ILE A 194 3.61 21.53 4.27
C ILE A 194 4.49 22.21 3.23
N ALA A 195 3.96 23.14 2.43
CA ALA A 195 4.79 23.87 1.47
C ALA A 195 5.88 24.65 2.21
N PHE A 196 7.14 24.36 1.87
CA PHE A 196 8.33 24.94 2.50
C PHE A 196 8.42 24.67 4.01
N ASN A 197 7.90 23.53 4.48
CA ASN A 197 7.91 23.16 5.89
C ASN A 197 8.24 21.67 6.07
N CYS A 198 8.62 21.28 7.29
CA CYS A 198 8.81 19.89 7.71
C CYS A 198 7.92 19.59 8.92
N LEU A 199 7.19 18.47 8.89
CA LEU A 199 6.32 18.05 9.99
C LEU A 199 6.94 16.86 10.72
N PRO A 200 7.32 16.99 12.02
CA PRO A 200 7.93 15.91 12.79
C PRO A 200 6.87 14.97 13.39
N GLN A 201 5.79 14.72 12.65
CA GLN A 201 4.70 13.83 13.05
C GLN A 201 4.08 13.21 11.81
N ILE A 202 4.07 11.88 11.76
CA ILE A 202 3.34 11.12 10.76
C ILE A 202 2.49 10.09 11.47
N ASP A 203 1.20 10.04 11.14
CA ASP A 203 0.20 9.29 11.90
C ASP A 203 -0.01 9.87 13.33
N VAL A 204 -0.74 9.17 14.19
CA VAL A 204 -1.06 9.64 15.55
C VAL A 204 0.00 9.27 16.57
N PHE A 205 0.12 10.08 17.63
CA PHE A 205 0.97 9.77 18.78
C PHE A 205 0.38 8.66 19.65
N ARG A 206 1.26 7.85 20.24
CA ARG A 206 1.00 6.98 21.38
C ARG A 206 1.30 7.72 22.68
N GLU A 207 0.92 7.09 23.79
CA GLU A 207 1.20 7.61 25.14
C GLU A 207 2.71 7.69 25.46
N ASP A 208 3.52 6.85 24.84
CA ASP A 208 4.99 6.80 25.01
C ASP A 208 5.75 7.86 24.18
N GLY A 209 5.03 8.72 23.45
CA GLY A 209 5.61 9.81 22.66
C GLY A 209 6.05 9.41 21.24
N TYR A 210 6.02 8.13 20.89
CA TYR A 210 6.22 7.70 19.51
C TYR A 210 4.94 7.86 18.68
N THR A 211 5.11 8.13 17.40
CA THR A 211 4.03 8.06 16.42
C THR A 211 3.79 6.63 15.96
N LEU A 212 2.58 6.32 15.48
CA LEU A 212 2.30 5.01 14.88
C LEU A 212 3.18 4.71 13.68
N GLU A 213 3.67 5.72 12.95
CA GLU A 213 4.58 5.49 11.83
C GLU A 213 5.95 4.99 12.30
N GLU A 214 6.50 5.55 13.38
CA GLU A 214 7.74 5.08 14.00
C GLU A 214 7.59 3.67 14.60
N VAL A 215 6.43 3.39 15.18
CA VAL A 215 6.11 2.06 15.75
C VAL A 215 6.02 1.00 14.66
N LYS A 216 5.36 1.29 13.53
CA LYS A 216 5.32 0.38 12.37
C LYS A 216 6.73 0.06 11.91
N LEU A 217 7.59 1.08 11.79
CA LEU A 217 8.98 0.88 11.38
C LEU A 217 9.70 -0.10 12.32
N LEU A 218 9.52 0.05 13.63
CA LEU A 218 10.13 -0.81 14.65
C LEU A 218 9.57 -2.23 14.64
N GLU A 219 8.25 -2.38 14.72
CA GLU A 219 7.57 -3.67 14.87
C GLU A 219 7.64 -4.50 13.60
N GLU A 220 7.40 -3.88 12.45
CA GLU A 220 7.43 -4.57 11.16
C GLU A 220 8.85 -5.04 10.83
N SER A 221 9.89 -4.23 11.09
CA SER A 221 11.29 -4.64 10.85
C SER A 221 11.73 -5.80 11.75
N ARG A 222 11.10 -6.00 12.91
CA ARG A 222 11.38 -7.14 13.81
C ARG A 222 10.62 -8.41 13.43
N LYS A 223 9.45 -8.25 12.81
CA LYS A 223 8.63 -9.38 12.33
C LYS A 223 9.20 -9.97 11.03
N ILE A 224 9.71 -9.11 10.15
CA ILE A 224 10.34 -9.47 8.87
C ILE A 224 11.65 -10.22 9.13
#